data_AF-E1NST2-F1
#
_entry.id   AF-E1NST2-F1
#
_cell.length_a   1.000
_cell.length_b   1.000
_cell.length_c   1.000
_cell.angle_alpha   90.00
_cell.angle_beta   90.00
_cell.angle_gamma   90.00
#
_symmetry.space_group_name_H-M   'P 1'
#
loop_
_entity.id
_entity.type
_entity.pdbx_description
1 polymer ?
#
loop_
_entity_poly.entity_id
_entity_poly.type
_entity_poly.pdbx_seq_one_letter_code
_entity_poly.pdbx_strand_id
1 'polypeptide(L)'
;MCNKQLKINNKEIDFPEQCFGDLDQDVLDDVRKKLCTELNLETVCLDNVFYIFDNMDLLNPEDSIRGKLVKSFVDIKGEEPQNPNALYRLVVDSVKEKASYEFDSGTYEDVVKNKGITRSEFDKMLNAHKKESKNGVNETQEYINNLSFAKRRRYNTALGNILEMQQSESLRLIKIKIYNYIVEHEDSLDDIESYLKEISKLFDDDFDVEFTDDMKSVQYIMIYYMYASGGIL
;
A
#
# COMPACT_ATOMS: atom_id res chain seq x y z
N MET A 1 2.58 -30.80 -19.04
CA MET A 1 3.01 -30.66 -17.64
C MET A 1 2.34 -31.74 -16.80
N CYS A 2 3.05 -32.38 -15.89
CA CYS A 2 2.50 -33.43 -15.03
C CYS A 2 2.01 -32.77 -13.74
N ASN A 3 0.69 -32.68 -13.52
CA ASN A 3 0.08 -32.19 -12.27
C ASN A 3 0.17 -33.26 -11.16
N LYS A 4 1.34 -33.88 -10.97
CA LYS A 4 1.59 -34.74 -9.82
C LYS A 4 2.15 -33.87 -8.70
N GLN A 5 1.45 -33.86 -7.57
CA GLN A 5 1.89 -33.18 -6.36
C GLN A 5 3.29 -33.69 -5.99
N LEU A 6 4.21 -32.75 -5.70
CA LEU A 6 5.56 -33.12 -5.27
C LEU A 6 5.43 -33.97 -3.99
N LYS A 7 6.23 -35.03 -3.90
CA LYS A 7 6.35 -35.83 -2.69
C LYS A 7 7.71 -35.56 -2.08
N ILE A 8 7.74 -35.20 -0.81
CA ILE A 8 8.95 -35.13 0.02
C ILE A 8 8.86 -36.27 1.01
N ASN A 9 9.92 -37.07 1.14
CA ASN A 9 9.96 -38.23 2.03
C ASN A 9 8.75 -39.16 1.85
N ASN A 10 8.33 -39.40 0.60
CA ASN A 10 7.13 -40.18 0.23
C ASN A 10 5.78 -39.66 0.75
N LYS A 11 5.71 -38.43 1.27
CA LYS A 11 4.45 -37.79 1.68
C LYS A 11 3.99 -36.79 0.63
N GLU A 12 2.69 -36.80 0.35
CA GLU A 12 2.07 -35.71 -0.41
C GLU A 12 2.11 -34.43 0.43
N ILE A 13 2.56 -33.34 -0.18
CA ILE A 13 2.77 -32.06 0.49
C ILE A 13 1.59 -31.17 0.15
N ASP A 14 0.90 -30.67 1.18
CA ASP A 14 -0.26 -29.79 1.04
C ASP A 14 0.02 -28.42 1.68
N PHE A 15 1.08 -27.75 1.21
CA PHE A 15 1.41 -26.40 1.68
C PHE A 15 1.70 -25.43 0.53
N PRO A 16 1.29 -24.15 0.65
CA PRO A 16 1.46 -23.12 -0.37
C PRO A 16 2.91 -22.68 -0.56
N GLU A 17 3.79 -22.88 0.43
CA GLU A 17 5.19 -22.49 0.41
C GLU A 17 6.03 -23.64 0.97
N GLN A 18 7.12 -23.99 0.29
CA GLN A 18 8.01 -25.08 0.70
C GLN A 18 9.46 -24.68 0.51
N CYS A 19 10.26 -24.81 1.57
CA CYS A 19 11.70 -24.59 1.51
C CYS A 19 12.37 -25.70 0.71
N PHE A 20 13.33 -25.34 -0.14
CA PHE A 20 14.20 -26.29 -0.84
C PHE A 20 15.03 -27.11 0.15
N GLY A 21 15.46 -26.52 1.26
CA GLY A 21 16.25 -27.20 2.31
C GLY A 21 15.55 -28.42 2.92
N ASP A 22 14.23 -28.54 2.78
CA ASP A 22 13.44 -29.66 3.30
C ASP A 22 13.26 -30.80 2.28
N LEU A 23 13.80 -30.66 1.06
CA LEU A 23 13.77 -31.71 0.04
C LEU A 23 14.62 -32.92 0.45
N ASP A 24 14.34 -34.07 -0.17
CA ASP A 24 15.12 -35.29 0.07
C ASP A 24 16.61 -35.06 -0.27
N GLN A 25 17.51 -35.64 0.53
CA GLN A 25 18.95 -35.32 0.49
C GLN A 25 19.57 -35.61 -0.88
N ASP A 26 19.14 -36.66 -1.57
CA ASP A 26 19.59 -37.02 -2.92
C ASP A 26 19.21 -35.95 -3.95
N VAL A 27 18.02 -35.36 -3.83
CA VAL A 27 17.56 -34.24 -4.66
C VAL A 27 18.38 -32.99 -4.35
N LEU A 28 18.57 -32.68 -3.06
CA LEU A 28 19.40 -31.56 -2.63
C LEU A 28 20.84 -31.66 -3.16
N ASP A 29 21.43 -32.85 -3.11
CA ASP A 29 22.80 -33.09 -3.57
C ASP A 29 22.90 -32.94 -5.11
N ASP A 30 21.91 -33.41 -5.87
CA ASP A 30 21.87 -33.21 -7.33
C ASP A 30 21.72 -31.72 -7.70
N VAL A 31 20.81 -30.99 -7.03
CA VAL A 31 20.61 -29.55 -7.24
C VAL A 31 21.89 -28.78 -6.89
N ARG A 32 22.49 -29.03 -5.72
CA ARG A 32 23.76 -28.39 -5.32
C ARG A 32 24.85 -28.66 -6.34
N LYS A 33 25.02 -29.91 -6.77
CA LYS A 33 26.06 -30.28 -7.75
C LYS A 33 25.88 -29.54 -9.07
N LYS A 34 24.66 -29.47 -9.59
CA LYS A 34 24.36 -28.76 -10.84
C LYS A 34 24.63 -27.27 -10.72
N LEU A 35 24.12 -26.62 -9.67
CA LEU A 35 24.35 -25.19 -9.43
C LEU A 35 25.82 -24.86 -9.22
N CYS A 36 26.56 -25.67 -8.45
CA CYS A 36 28.00 -25.49 -8.24
C CYS A 36 28.77 -25.62 -9.57
N THR A 37 28.39 -26.57 -10.42
CA THR A 37 29.01 -26.76 -11.74
C THR A 37 28.71 -25.59 -12.69
N GLU A 38 27.45 -25.16 -12.75
CA GLU A 38 26.99 -24.10 -13.65
C GLU A 38 27.54 -22.73 -13.27
N LEU A 39 27.55 -22.42 -11.96
CA LEU A 39 27.98 -21.12 -11.44
C LEU A 39 29.47 -21.09 -11.06
N ASN A 40 30.18 -22.23 -11.18
CA ASN A 40 31.57 -22.40 -10.75
C ASN A 40 31.79 -22.00 -9.29
N LEU A 41 30.94 -22.51 -8.39
CA LEU A 41 30.94 -22.26 -6.95
C LEU A 41 31.35 -23.53 -6.19
N GLU A 42 31.95 -23.38 -5.00
CA GLU A 42 32.30 -24.52 -4.14
C GLU A 42 31.09 -25.08 -3.37
N THR A 43 30.18 -24.20 -2.92
CA THR A 43 29.00 -24.57 -2.14
C THR A 43 27.83 -23.63 -2.43
N VAL A 44 26.60 -24.10 -2.20
CA VAL A 44 25.36 -23.33 -2.32
C VAL A 44 24.45 -23.62 -1.12
N CYS A 45 23.92 -22.56 -0.50
CA CYS A 45 22.94 -22.65 0.57
C CYS A 45 21.52 -22.58 0.00
N LEU A 46 20.69 -23.58 0.32
CA LEU A 46 19.31 -23.70 -0.17
C LEU A 46 18.26 -23.50 0.93
N ASP A 47 18.70 -23.20 2.15
CA ASP A 47 17.86 -23.14 3.35
C ASP A 47 16.92 -21.91 3.36
N ASN A 48 17.15 -20.96 2.46
CA ASN A 48 16.36 -19.75 2.28
C ASN A 48 15.80 -19.63 0.84
N VAL A 49 15.69 -20.74 0.14
CA VAL A 49 15.09 -20.81 -1.20
C VAL A 49 13.76 -21.53 -1.07
N PHE A 50 12.69 -20.91 -1.55
CA PHE A 50 11.33 -21.45 -1.42
C PHE A 50 10.70 -21.61 -2.80
N TYR A 51 9.94 -22.68 -3.00
CA TYR A 51 8.99 -22.75 -4.11
C TYR A 51 7.57 -22.62 -3.58
N ILE A 52 6.74 -21.93 -4.35
CA ILE A 52 5.33 -21.73 -4.04
C ILE A 52 4.54 -22.76 -4.82
N PHE A 53 3.81 -23.62 -4.12
CA PHE A 53 2.90 -24.59 -4.74
C PHE A 53 1.49 -24.03 -4.71
N ASP A 54 0.99 -23.61 -5.86
CA ASP A 54 -0.37 -23.09 -5.99
C ASP A 54 -1.11 -23.85 -7.11
N ASN A 55 -2.38 -24.14 -6.86
CA ASN A 55 -3.24 -24.77 -7.86
C ASN A 55 -3.54 -23.72 -8.94
N MET A 56 -3.03 -23.97 -10.15
CA MET A 56 -3.29 -23.12 -11.31
C MET A 56 -4.59 -23.53 -12.02
N ASP A 57 -5.51 -22.58 -12.15
CA ASP A 57 -6.64 -22.73 -13.06
C ASP A 57 -6.13 -22.58 -14.50
N LEU A 58 -6.08 -23.68 -15.23
CA LEU A 58 -5.65 -23.70 -16.64
C LEU A 58 -6.79 -23.44 -17.63
N LEU A 59 -8.05 -23.47 -17.17
CA LEU A 59 -9.21 -23.24 -18.01
C LEU A 59 -9.50 -21.75 -18.12
N ASN A 60 -9.52 -21.05 -16.98
CA ASN A 60 -9.78 -19.61 -16.91
C ASN A 60 -8.76 -18.90 -16.00
N PRO A 61 -7.45 -18.94 -16.35
CA PRO A 61 -6.39 -18.36 -15.51
C PRO A 61 -6.61 -16.88 -15.22
N GLU A 62 -7.15 -16.13 -16.18
CA GLU A 62 -7.38 -14.68 -16.04
C GLU A 62 -8.36 -14.34 -14.92
N ASP A 63 -9.47 -15.08 -14.84
CA ASP A 63 -10.50 -14.85 -13.82
C ASP A 63 -10.00 -15.26 -12.43
N SER A 64 -9.26 -16.37 -12.36
CA SER A 64 -8.62 -16.83 -11.12
C SER A 64 -7.58 -15.82 -10.60
N ILE A 65 -6.71 -15.31 -11.48
CA ILE A 65 -5.71 -14.28 -11.14
C ILE A 65 -6.40 -12.99 -10.70
N ARG A 66 -7.44 -12.54 -11.42
CA ARG A 66 -8.18 -11.33 -11.05
C ARG A 66 -8.80 -11.47 -9.65
N GLY A 67 -9.45 -12.60 -9.36
CA GLY A 67 -10.04 -12.87 -8.06
C GLY A 67 -8.98 -12.92 -6.93
N LYS A 68 -7.87 -13.64 -7.16
CA LYS A 68 -6.75 -13.70 -6.21
C LYS A 68 -6.13 -12.32 -5.97
N LEU A 69 -5.97 -11.51 -7.01
CA LEU A 69 -5.39 -10.18 -6.90
C LEU A 69 -6.26 -9.23 -6.08
N VAL A 70 -7.59 -9.25 -6.27
CA VAL A 70 -8.53 -8.48 -5.45
C VAL A 70 -8.48 -8.93 -4.00
N LYS A 71 -8.49 -10.24 -3.76
CA LYS A 71 -8.38 -10.79 -2.40
C LYS A 71 -7.08 -10.34 -1.71
N SER A 72 -5.94 -10.52 -2.37
CA SER A 72 -4.64 -10.10 -1.84
C SER A 72 -4.58 -8.59 -1.60
N PHE A 73 -5.24 -7.78 -2.44
CA PHE A 73 -5.32 -6.34 -2.22
C PHE A 73 -6.03 -6.02 -0.90
N VAL A 74 -7.18 -6.64 -0.65
CA VAL A 74 -7.94 -6.48 0.61
C VAL A 74 -7.11 -6.93 1.80
N ASP A 75 -6.44 -8.09 1.70
CA ASP A 75 -5.61 -8.63 2.78
C ASP A 75 -4.41 -7.70 3.11
N ILE A 76 -3.82 -7.05 2.11
CA ILE A 76 -2.64 -6.18 2.27
C ILE A 76 -3.02 -4.74 2.66
N LYS A 77 -4.09 -4.20 2.07
CA LYS A 77 -4.45 -2.77 2.17
C LYS A 77 -5.65 -2.50 3.09
N GLY A 78 -6.42 -3.52 3.45
CA GLY A 78 -7.59 -3.41 4.31
C GLY A 78 -8.83 -2.82 3.63
N GLU A 79 -8.81 -2.64 2.31
CA GLU A 79 -9.90 -2.08 1.52
C GLU A 79 -9.96 -2.70 0.12
N GLU A 80 -11.07 -2.53 -0.60
CA GLU A 80 -11.17 -2.97 -1.99
C GLU A 80 -10.47 -1.99 -2.96
N PRO A 81 -9.85 -2.47 -4.05
CA PRO A 81 -9.25 -1.60 -5.06
C PRO A 81 -10.33 -0.84 -5.83
N GLN A 82 -10.07 0.45 -6.14
CA GLN A 82 -11.05 1.31 -6.81
C GLN A 82 -11.36 0.87 -8.26
N ASN A 83 -10.38 0.32 -8.96
CA ASN A 83 -10.55 -0.24 -10.31
C ASN A 83 -9.82 -1.59 -10.43
N PRO A 84 -10.49 -2.70 -10.04
CA PRO A 84 -9.91 -4.04 -10.04
C PRO A 84 -9.35 -4.47 -11.40
N ASN A 85 -10.04 -4.09 -12.49
CA ASN A 85 -9.64 -4.45 -13.85
C ASN A 85 -8.39 -3.71 -14.30
N ALA A 86 -8.27 -2.43 -13.94
CA ALA A 86 -7.06 -1.66 -14.24
C ALA A 86 -5.86 -2.20 -13.47
N LEU A 87 -6.04 -2.54 -12.18
CA LEU A 87 -5.01 -3.19 -11.37
C LEU A 87 -4.55 -4.53 -11.99
N TYR A 88 -5.49 -5.38 -12.40
CA TYR A 88 -5.19 -6.63 -13.08
C TYR A 88 -4.36 -6.42 -14.35
N ARG A 89 -4.76 -5.49 -15.22
CA ARG A 89 -4.02 -5.17 -16.44
C ARG A 89 -2.61 -4.69 -16.14
N LEU A 90 -2.46 -3.77 -15.19
CA LEU A 90 -1.15 -3.25 -14.78
C LEU A 90 -0.19 -4.37 -14.35
N VAL A 91 -0.66 -5.28 -13.49
CA VAL A 91 0.15 -6.40 -13.00
C VAL A 91 0.48 -7.36 -14.14
N VAL A 92 -0.49 -7.76 -14.95
CA VAL A 92 -0.28 -8.71 -16.04
C VAL A 92 0.66 -8.15 -17.11
N ASP A 93 0.48 -6.90 -17.50
CA ASP A 93 1.33 -6.25 -18.51
C ASP A 93 2.77 -6.11 -18.00
N SER A 94 2.93 -5.74 -16.72
CA SER A 94 4.26 -5.69 -16.07
C SER A 94 4.92 -7.07 -16.04
N VAL A 95 4.19 -8.12 -15.66
CA VAL A 95 4.72 -9.50 -15.66
C VAL A 95 5.08 -9.95 -17.07
N LYS A 96 4.24 -9.66 -18.07
CA LYS A 96 4.52 -10.00 -19.48
C LYS A 96 5.76 -9.27 -19.99
N GLU A 97 5.91 -7.99 -19.68
CA GLU A 97 7.10 -7.21 -20.07
C GLU A 97 8.37 -7.84 -19.48
N LYS A 98 8.39 -8.11 -18.17
CA LYS A 98 9.53 -8.74 -17.49
C LYS A 98 9.83 -10.14 -18.01
N ALA A 99 8.80 -10.94 -18.27
CA ALA A 99 8.94 -12.30 -18.79
C ALA A 99 9.42 -12.33 -20.25
N SER A 100 9.15 -11.28 -21.02
CA SER A 100 9.55 -11.17 -22.43
C SER A 100 10.94 -10.56 -22.63
N TYR A 101 11.69 -10.31 -21.54
CA TYR A 101 13.05 -9.77 -21.65
C TYR A 101 14.03 -10.89 -22.10
N GLU A 102 14.43 -10.81 -23.37
CA GLU A 102 15.29 -11.81 -24.02
C GLU A 102 16.79 -11.48 -23.99
N PHE A 103 17.18 -10.25 -23.64
CA PHE A 103 18.60 -9.87 -23.61
C PHE A 103 19.35 -10.52 -22.44
N ASP A 104 20.66 -10.68 -22.64
CA ASP A 104 21.55 -11.18 -21.60
C ASP A 104 21.59 -10.25 -20.39
N SER A 105 21.55 -10.85 -19.20
CA SER A 105 21.67 -10.15 -17.92
C SER A 105 22.95 -10.63 -17.24
N GLY A 106 23.96 -9.76 -17.15
CA GLY A 106 25.30 -10.13 -16.68
C GLY A 106 25.46 -10.07 -15.16
N THR A 107 24.52 -9.46 -14.45
CA THR A 107 24.56 -9.27 -12.99
C THR A 107 23.20 -9.58 -12.35
N TYR A 108 23.21 -9.84 -11.05
CA TYR A 108 21.96 -10.04 -10.29
C TYR A 108 21.09 -8.78 -10.32
N GLU A 109 21.69 -7.60 -10.23
CA GLU A 109 21.00 -6.32 -10.33
C GLU A 109 20.29 -6.16 -11.67
N ASP A 110 20.92 -6.61 -12.77
CA ASP A 110 20.30 -6.61 -14.10
C ASP A 110 19.11 -7.57 -14.17
N VAL A 111 19.21 -8.74 -13.55
CA VAL A 111 18.10 -9.71 -13.48
C VAL A 111 16.93 -9.12 -12.68
N VAL A 112 17.19 -8.55 -11.50
CA VAL A 112 16.16 -7.91 -10.68
C VAL A 112 15.50 -6.77 -11.44
N LYS A 113 16.29 -5.93 -12.10
CA LYS A 113 15.79 -4.78 -12.86
C LYS A 113 14.98 -5.19 -14.08
N ASN A 114 15.44 -6.16 -14.87
CA ASN A 114 14.86 -6.45 -16.19
C ASN A 114 13.84 -7.59 -16.17
N LYS A 115 13.98 -8.54 -15.23
CA LYS A 115 13.13 -9.74 -15.14
C LYS A 115 12.40 -9.89 -13.80
N GLY A 116 12.84 -9.18 -12.77
CA GLY A 116 12.22 -9.20 -11.44
C GLY A 116 11.08 -8.19 -11.30
N ILE A 117 10.22 -8.47 -10.32
CA ILE A 117 9.30 -7.50 -9.71
C ILE A 117 9.59 -7.49 -8.22
N THR A 118 10.10 -6.37 -7.72
CA THR A 118 10.40 -6.21 -6.30
C THR A 118 9.13 -5.95 -5.49
N ARG A 119 9.18 -6.21 -4.17
CA ARG A 119 8.09 -5.89 -3.26
C ARG A 119 7.68 -4.41 -3.33
N SER A 120 8.65 -3.50 -3.45
CA SER A 120 8.37 -2.06 -3.49
C SER A 120 7.73 -1.63 -4.81
N GLU A 121 8.11 -2.23 -5.93
CA GLU A 121 7.44 -2.03 -7.22
C GLU A 121 6.01 -2.56 -7.19
N PHE A 122 5.81 -3.76 -6.67
CA PHE A 122 4.47 -4.34 -6.55
C PHE A 122 3.59 -3.50 -5.61
N ASP A 123 4.12 -3.04 -4.48
CA ASP A 123 3.37 -2.21 -3.56
C ASP A 123 2.96 -0.86 -4.19
N LYS A 124 3.81 -0.27 -5.05
CA LYS A 124 3.45 0.91 -5.84
C LYS A 124 2.28 0.63 -6.79
N MET A 125 2.26 -0.53 -7.44
CA MET A 125 1.13 -0.93 -8.30
C MET A 125 -0.16 -1.02 -7.49
N LEU A 126 -0.12 -1.58 -6.28
CA LEU A 126 -1.30 -1.61 -5.39
C LEU A 126 -1.71 -0.19 -4.98
N ASN A 127 -0.76 0.63 -4.54
CA ASN A 127 -1.05 1.99 -4.07
C ASN A 127 -1.69 2.89 -5.14
N ALA A 128 -1.34 2.69 -6.42
CA ALA A 128 -1.95 3.41 -7.54
C ALA A 128 -3.46 3.11 -7.73
N HIS A 129 -3.94 2.00 -7.16
CA HIS A 129 -5.33 1.58 -7.22
C HIS A 129 -6.02 1.57 -5.85
N LYS A 130 -5.34 2.10 -4.83
CA LYS A 130 -5.94 2.43 -3.55
C LYS A 130 -6.98 3.52 -3.79
N LYS A 131 -8.10 3.47 -3.08
CA LYS A 131 -9.04 4.59 -3.12
C LYS A 131 -8.27 5.82 -2.64
N GLU A 132 -8.24 6.90 -3.40
CA GLU A 132 -7.74 8.17 -2.85
C GLU A 132 -8.57 8.45 -1.60
N SER A 133 -7.93 8.34 -0.43
CA SER A 133 -8.58 8.76 0.79
C SER A 133 -8.76 10.25 0.66
N LYS A 134 -9.99 10.68 0.37
CA LYS A 134 -10.42 12.07 0.42
C LYS A 134 -10.39 12.51 1.89
N ASN A 135 -9.19 12.59 2.47
CA ASN A 135 -8.94 12.88 3.87
C ASN A 135 -8.50 14.34 4.07
N GLY A 136 -8.55 15.14 2.99
CA GLY A 136 -8.20 16.56 2.96
C GLY A 136 -6.70 16.85 3.10
N VAL A 137 -5.82 15.84 3.15
CA VAL A 137 -4.39 16.04 3.41
C VAL A 137 -3.70 16.78 2.26
N ASN A 138 -3.95 16.38 1.02
CA ASN A 138 -3.30 16.96 -0.15
C ASN A 138 -3.75 18.42 -0.36
N GLU A 139 -5.05 18.67 -0.25
CA GLU A 139 -5.64 20.00 -0.38
C GLU A 139 -5.18 20.93 0.76
N THR A 140 -5.05 20.39 1.98
CA THR A 140 -4.45 21.13 3.11
C THR A 140 -3.00 21.50 2.82
N GLN A 141 -2.22 20.57 2.26
CA GLN A 141 -0.83 20.82 1.91
C GLN A 141 -0.70 21.91 0.82
N GLU A 142 -1.59 21.91 -0.17
CA GLU A 142 -1.69 22.96 -1.19
C GLU A 142 -2.06 24.32 -0.58
N TYR A 143 -3.06 24.36 0.30
CA TYR A 143 -3.41 25.58 1.05
C TYR A 143 -2.21 26.14 1.81
N ILE A 144 -1.50 25.28 2.56
CA ILE A 144 -0.32 25.68 3.35
C ILE A 144 0.77 26.25 2.45
N ASN A 145 0.98 25.69 1.26
CA ASN A 145 2.01 26.15 0.32
C ASN A 145 1.76 27.58 -0.18
N ASN A 146 0.51 28.04 -0.19
CA ASN A 146 0.15 29.41 -0.56
C ASN A 146 0.31 30.42 0.58
N LEU A 147 0.60 29.97 1.82
CA LEU A 147 0.82 30.84 2.96
C LEU A 147 2.22 31.50 2.95
N SER A 148 2.37 32.55 3.75
CA SER A 148 3.65 33.22 3.99
C SER A 148 4.69 32.23 4.53
N PHE A 149 5.98 32.46 4.24
CA PHE A 149 7.06 31.53 4.58
C PHE A 149 7.04 31.06 6.06
N ALA A 150 6.85 32.00 6.99
CA ALA A 150 6.80 31.69 8.42
C ALA A 150 5.57 30.83 8.78
N LYS A 151 4.38 31.20 8.28
CA LYS A 151 3.14 30.48 8.57
C LYS A 151 3.14 29.09 7.93
N ARG A 152 3.65 28.98 6.69
CA ARG A 152 3.86 27.72 5.97
C ARG A 152 4.71 26.73 6.76
N ARG A 153 5.85 27.17 7.30
CA ARG A 153 6.71 26.31 8.12
C ARG A 153 5.97 25.77 9.34
N ARG A 154 5.28 26.64 10.10
CA ARG A 154 4.54 26.23 11.30
C ARG A 154 3.41 25.26 10.98
N TYR A 155 2.64 25.54 9.94
CA TYR A 155 1.51 24.70 9.54
C TYR A 155 1.97 23.35 8.98
N ASN A 156 3.10 23.29 8.26
CA ASN A 156 3.69 22.00 7.85
C ASN A 156 4.14 21.17 9.06
N THR A 157 4.73 21.80 10.08
CA THR A 157 5.07 21.10 11.33
C THR A 157 3.82 20.60 12.04
N ALA A 158 2.78 21.44 12.15
CA ALA A 158 1.52 21.06 12.75
C ALA A 158 0.81 19.92 12.00
N LEU A 159 0.82 19.94 10.66
CA LEU A 159 0.30 18.86 9.82
C LEU A 159 1.01 17.54 10.11
N GLY A 160 2.36 17.55 10.15
CA GLY A 160 3.14 16.37 10.53
C GLY A 160 2.72 15.79 11.88
N ASN A 161 2.64 16.64 12.91
CA ASN A 161 2.24 16.21 14.25
C ASN A 161 0.80 15.63 14.28
N ILE A 162 -0.14 16.24 13.56
CA ILE A 162 -1.53 15.74 13.49
C ILE A 162 -1.57 14.36 12.83
N LEU A 163 -0.80 14.16 11.75
CA LEU A 163 -0.74 12.87 11.05
C LEU A 163 -0.19 11.76 11.97
N GLU A 164 0.77 12.07 12.83
CA GLU A 164 1.29 11.13 13.84
C GLU A 164 0.26 10.83 14.95
N MET A 165 -0.57 11.83 15.32
CA MET A 165 -1.57 11.74 16.39
C MET A 165 -2.97 11.28 15.92
N GLN A 166 -3.13 10.87 14.65
CA GLN A 166 -4.43 10.54 14.05
C GLN A 166 -5.24 9.45 14.78
N GLN A 167 -4.59 8.63 15.62
CA GLN A 167 -5.21 7.53 16.36
C GLN A 167 -5.78 7.95 17.73
N SER A 168 -5.65 9.23 18.12
CA SER A 168 -6.22 9.69 19.39
C SER A 168 -7.76 9.68 19.33
N GLU A 169 -8.37 9.03 20.32
CA GLU A 169 -9.82 8.95 20.44
C GLU A 169 -10.46 10.34 20.64
N SER A 170 -9.79 11.25 21.36
CA SER A 170 -10.27 12.62 21.54
C SER A 170 -10.32 13.38 20.21
N LEU A 171 -9.25 13.28 19.42
CA LEU A 171 -9.17 13.87 18.08
C LEU A 171 -10.24 13.30 17.14
N ARG A 172 -10.52 12.00 17.23
CA ARG A 172 -11.59 11.33 16.47
C ARG A 172 -12.98 11.89 16.80
N LEU A 173 -13.28 12.05 18.09
CA LEU A 173 -14.57 12.59 18.53
C LEU A 173 -14.76 14.05 18.09
N ILE A 174 -13.73 14.88 18.22
CA ILE A 174 -13.76 16.28 17.79
C ILE A 174 -13.97 16.38 16.28
N LYS A 175 -13.27 15.54 15.49
CA LYS A 175 -13.45 15.45 14.04
C LYS A 175 -14.90 15.18 13.65
N ILE A 176 -15.54 14.20 14.30
CA ILE A 176 -16.94 13.84 14.03
C ILE A 176 -17.87 15.02 14.36
N LYS A 177 -17.67 15.68 15.51
CA LYS A 177 -18.47 16.86 15.89
C LYS A 177 -18.40 17.97 14.85
N ILE A 178 -17.18 18.35 14.44
CA ILE A 178 -16.96 19.42 13.46
C ILE A 178 -17.55 19.03 12.11
N TYR A 179 -17.36 17.79 11.66
CA TYR A 179 -17.90 17.33 10.38
C TYR A 179 -19.44 17.37 10.36
N ASN A 180 -20.10 16.89 11.42
CA ASN A 180 -21.55 16.97 11.54
C ASN A 180 -22.06 18.42 11.56
N TYR A 181 -21.32 19.33 12.21
CA TYR A 181 -21.66 20.75 12.18
C TYR A 181 -21.64 21.31 10.74
N ILE A 182 -20.61 20.96 9.96
CA ILE A 182 -20.50 21.38 8.54
C ILE A 182 -21.69 20.84 7.74
N VAL A 183 -22.06 19.57 7.92
CA VAL A 183 -23.21 18.95 7.24
C VAL A 183 -24.51 19.72 7.53
N GLU A 184 -24.72 20.16 8.77
CA GLU A 184 -25.94 20.86 9.18
C GLU A 184 -25.98 22.34 8.72
N HIS A 185 -24.82 22.93 8.42
CA HIS A 185 -24.66 24.37 8.18
C HIS A 185 -23.96 24.69 6.84
N GLU A 186 -23.95 23.76 5.88
CA GLU A 186 -23.20 23.86 4.61
C GLU A 186 -23.45 25.20 3.88
N ASP A 187 -24.70 25.64 3.79
CA ASP A 187 -25.12 26.88 3.12
C ASP A 187 -24.53 28.17 3.74
N SER A 188 -23.95 28.09 4.93
CA SER A 188 -23.36 29.24 5.64
C SER A 188 -21.82 29.27 5.61
N LEU A 189 -21.19 28.23 5.05
CA LEU A 189 -19.73 28.02 5.07
C LEU A 189 -19.12 28.17 3.67
N ASP A 190 -19.44 29.27 2.98
CA ASP A 190 -19.06 29.53 1.59
C ASP A 190 -17.55 29.72 1.36
N ASP A 191 -16.80 30.17 2.37
CA ASP A 191 -15.36 30.41 2.26
C ASP A 191 -14.57 29.94 3.49
N ILE A 192 -13.32 29.52 3.23
CA ILE A 192 -12.44 28.93 4.25
C ILE A 192 -12.09 29.90 5.37
N GLU A 193 -12.04 31.22 5.14
CA GLU A 193 -11.70 32.19 6.19
C GLU A 193 -12.86 32.39 7.15
N SER A 194 -14.09 32.50 6.62
CA SER A 194 -15.31 32.53 7.41
C SER A 194 -15.50 31.24 8.20
N TYR A 195 -15.31 30.09 7.56
CA TYR A 195 -15.32 28.78 8.19
C TYR A 195 -14.32 28.71 9.37
N LEU A 196 -13.06 29.06 9.15
CA LEU A 196 -12.04 28.99 10.20
C LEU A 196 -12.39 29.88 11.39
N LYS A 197 -12.91 31.09 11.13
CA LYS A 197 -13.31 32.04 12.18
C LYS A 197 -14.52 31.58 12.98
N GLU A 198 -15.44 30.86 12.36
CA GLU A 198 -16.64 30.35 13.01
C GLU A 198 -16.34 29.09 13.82
N ILE A 199 -15.71 28.10 13.19
CA ILE A 199 -15.38 26.82 13.81
C ILE A 199 -14.40 27.00 14.97
N SER A 200 -13.40 27.89 14.87
CA SER A 200 -12.49 28.12 15.98
C SER A 200 -13.22 28.63 17.24
N LYS A 201 -14.22 29.51 17.08
CA LYS A 201 -15.01 30.00 18.21
C LYS A 201 -15.84 28.91 18.90
N LEU A 202 -16.26 27.91 18.13
CA LEU A 202 -17.15 26.85 18.61
C LEU A 202 -16.37 25.68 19.23
N PHE A 203 -15.19 25.37 18.68
CA PHE A 203 -14.50 24.11 18.97
C PHE A 203 -13.08 24.26 19.53
N ASP A 204 -12.51 25.48 19.65
CA ASP A 204 -11.14 25.62 20.16
C ASP A 204 -10.96 25.06 21.58
N ASP A 205 -12.00 25.17 22.42
CA ASP A 205 -12.01 24.68 23.80
C ASP A 205 -12.30 23.17 23.91
N ASP A 206 -12.73 22.53 22.81
CA ASP A 206 -12.99 21.09 22.76
C ASP A 206 -11.72 20.25 22.56
N PHE A 207 -10.61 20.88 22.13
CA PHE A 207 -9.32 20.23 21.96
C PHE A 207 -8.57 20.02 23.28
N ASP A 208 -7.88 18.89 23.39
CA ASP A 208 -6.98 18.64 24.50
C ASP A 208 -5.84 19.66 24.56
N VAL A 209 -5.29 19.87 25.77
CA VAL A 209 -4.22 20.85 26.05
C VAL A 209 -2.93 20.62 25.25
N GLU A 210 -2.75 19.44 24.67
CA GLU A 210 -1.62 19.10 23.79
C GLU A 210 -1.71 19.73 22.39
N PHE A 211 -2.90 20.20 21.98
CA PHE A 211 -3.11 20.81 20.67
C PHE A 211 -2.78 22.30 20.70
N THR A 212 -1.74 22.67 19.95
CA THR A 212 -1.41 24.08 19.69
C THR A 212 -2.43 24.75 18.75
N ASP A 213 -2.52 26.08 18.76
CA ASP A 213 -3.41 26.84 17.88
C ASP A 213 -3.15 26.57 16.39
N ASP A 214 -1.88 26.40 16.00
CA ASP A 214 -1.51 26.05 14.63
C ASP A 214 -2.01 24.62 14.29
N MET A 215 -2.01 23.67 15.24
CA MET A 215 -2.58 22.33 15.05
C MET A 215 -4.10 22.36 14.93
N LYS A 216 -4.80 23.10 15.79
CA LYS A 216 -6.25 23.27 15.70
C LYS A 216 -6.63 23.83 14.33
N SER A 217 -5.95 24.89 13.90
CA SER A 217 -6.15 25.52 12.60
C SER A 217 -5.94 24.53 11.44
N VAL A 218 -4.86 23.76 11.45
CA VAL A 218 -4.60 22.75 10.40
C VAL A 218 -5.66 21.65 10.43
N GLN A 219 -6.11 21.22 11.61
CA GLN A 219 -7.16 20.22 11.74
C GLN A 219 -8.49 20.69 11.15
N TYR A 220 -8.86 21.96 11.36
CA TYR A 220 -10.04 22.56 10.73
C TYR A 220 -9.91 22.61 9.21
N ILE A 221 -8.75 23.01 8.68
CA ILE A 221 -8.49 23.06 7.23
C ILE A 221 -8.61 21.66 6.61
N MET A 222 -8.06 20.64 7.27
CA MET A 222 -8.18 19.25 6.81
C MET A 222 -9.63 18.80 6.73
N ILE A 223 -10.45 19.09 7.74
CA ILE A 223 -11.87 18.69 7.75
C ILE A 223 -12.66 19.44 6.66
N TYR A 224 -12.37 20.74 6.47
CA TYR A 224 -12.98 21.55 5.42
C TYR A 224 -12.75 20.94 4.04
N TYR A 225 -11.48 20.67 3.68
CA TYR A 225 -11.17 20.09 2.38
C TYR A 225 -11.61 18.64 2.25
N MET A 226 -11.57 17.86 3.33
CA MET A 226 -12.14 16.53 3.36
C MET A 226 -13.64 16.56 3.00
N TYR A 227 -14.41 17.46 3.61
CA TYR A 227 -15.82 17.65 3.30
C TYR A 227 -16.03 18.13 1.86
N ALA A 228 -15.34 19.19 1.44
CA ALA A 228 -15.47 19.77 0.11
C ALA A 228 -15.09 18.79 -1.03
N SER A 229 -14.11 17.91 -0.79
CA SER A 229 -13.73 16.86 -1.73
C SER A 229 -14.72 15.68 -1.74
N GLY A 230 -15.73 15.66 -0.86
CA GLY A 230 -16.72 14.59 -0.72
C GLY A 230 -16.19 13.38 0.05
N GLY A 231 -15.24 13.60 0.97
CA GLY A 231 -14.79 12.63 1.95
C GLY A 231 -15.80 12.46 3.09
N ILE A 232 -15.79 11.30 3.72
CA ILE A 232 -16.71 10.94 4.82
C ILE A 232 -15.86 10.44 5.99
N LEU A 233 -16.23 10.84 7.21
CA LEU A 233 -15.61 10.45 8.48
C LEU A 233 -16.16 9.13 9.03
#